data_AF-A0A2D6RNJ2-F1
#
_entry.id   AF-A0A2D6RNJ2-F1
#
_cell.length_a   1.000
_cell.length_b   1.000
_cell.length_c   1.000
_cell.angle_alpha   90.00
_cell.angle_beta   90.00
_cell.angle_gamma   90.00
#
_symmetry.space_group_name_H-M   'P 1'
#
loop_
_entity.id
_entity.type
_entity.pdbx_description
1 polymer ?
#
loop_
_entity_poly.entity_id
_entity_poly.type
_entity_poly.pdbx_seq_one_letter_code
_entity_poly.pdbx_strand_id
1 'polypeptide(L)'
;MTDNNYEPERYQYASVAAQFLKNKDVKSAGKSLEKMAIEGGMSEDLLPLMKGTTTNPREVEDAIEDYNGRYEKLLGKKNITYMFDKYEPIFTDYLGEDNKNILKEDFDKIKKETYGDVQNKFEKAMEIIESETGNFSEEQKEEAVKILKKYGEVYSIIKQFNQLYIEDLMKPISKKTIRGNFEEHKRKQAANNLE
;
A
#
# COMPACT_ATOMS: atom_id res chain seq x y z
N MET A 1 10.97 -6.32 -23.78
CA MET A 1 9.77 -6.20 -22.92
C MET A 1 9.48 -4.72 -22.80
N THR A 2 8.34 -4.25 -23.29
CA THR A 2 7.95 -2.85 -23.12
C THR A 2 7.77 -2.60 -21.64
N ASP A 3 8.57 -1.67 -21.08
CA ASP A 3 8.29 -1.09 -19.77
C ASP A 3 6.93 -0.42 -19.89
N ASN A 4 5.88 -1.17 -19.59
CA ASN A 4 4.53 -0.62 -19.63
C ASN A 4 4.46 0.41 -18.50
N ASN A 5 4.41 1.68 -18.88
CA ASN A 5 4.25 2.85 -18.01
C ASN A 5 2.86 2.87 -17.37
N TYR A 6 2.51 1.83 -16.62
CA TYR A 6 1.29 1.82 -15.83
C TYR A 6 1.50 2.66 -14.57
N GLU A 7 0.47 3.42 -14.23
CA GLU A 7 0.40 4.18 -12.98
C GLU A 7 0.27 3.24 -11.77
N PRO A 8 0.83 3.58 -10.59
CA PRO A 8 0.74 2.76 -9.38
C PRO A 8 -0.70 2.35 -9.04
N GLU A 9 -1.67 3.23 -9.28
CA GLU A 9 -3.12 3.02 -9.06
C GLU A 9 -3.63 1.70 -9.65
N ARG A 10 -3.03 1.26 -10.76
CA ARG A 10 -3.40 0.01 -11.43
C ARG A 10 -3.23 -1.22 -10.52
N TYR A 11 -2.29 -1.16 -9.58
CA TYR A 11 -1.92 -2.27 -8.70
C TYR A 11 -2.25 -2.02 -7.22
N GLN A 12 -2.85 -0.87 -6.86
CA GLN A 12 -3.04 -0.47 -5.46
C GLN A 12 -3.87 -1.47 -4.64
N TYR A 13 -4.81 -2.17 -5.28
CA TYR A 13 -5.61 -3.18 -4.60
C TYR A 13 -4.85 -4.49 -4.30
N ALA A 14 -3.66 -4.70 -4.87
CA ALA A 14 -2.76 -5.76 -4.41
C ALA A 14 -2.21 -5.44 -3.00
N SER A 15 -1.90 -4.17 -2.73
CA SER A 15 -1.50 -3.73 -1.38
C SER A 15 -2.66 -3.88 -0.38
N VAL A 16 -3.89 -3.59 -0.80
CA VAL A 16 -5.11 -3.87 -0.02
C VAL A 16 -5.27 -5.38 0.24
N ALA A 17 -5.05 -6.21 -0.78
CA ALA A 17 -5.11 -7.66 -0.65
C ALA A 17 -4.07 -8.20 0.36
N ALA A 18 -2.84 -7.66 0.33
CA ALA A 18 -1.79 -8.01 1.28
C ALA A 18 -2.17 -7.70 2.73
N GLN A 19 -2.84 -6.56 2.99
CA GLN A 19 -3.33 -6.23 4.34
C GLN A 19 -4.41 -7.21 4.83
N PHE A 20 -5.34 -7.60 3.96
CA PHE A 20 -6.35 -8.61 4.33
C PHE A 20 -5.71 -9.98 4.59
N LEU A 21 -4.73 -10.38 3.78
CA LEU A 21 -4.01 -11.64 3.94
C LEU A 21 -3.21 -11.68 5.25
N LYS A 22 -2.54 -10.57 5.62
CA LYS A 22 -1.88 -10.41 6.92
C LYS A 22 -2.84 -10.64 8.09
N ASN A 23 -4.11 -10.25 7.93
CA ASN A 23 -5.19 -10.46 8.89
C ASN A 23 -5.91 -11.81 8.72
N LYS A 24 -5.38 -12.71 7.89
CA LYS A 24 -5.94 -14.04 7.57
C LYS A 24 -7.34 -14.00 6.93
N ASP A 25 -7.74 -12.87 6.34
CA ASP A 25 -9.00 -12.73 5.60
C ASP A 25 -8.79 -12.99 4.11
N VAL A 26 -8.63 -14.27 3.75
CA VAL A 26 -8.41 -14.73 2.37
C VAL A 26 -9.56 -14.32 1.44
N LYS A 27 -10.80 -14.26 1.95
CA LYS A 27 -11.98 -13.90 1.15
C LYS A 27 -11.94 -12.43 0.72
N SER A 28 -11.59 -11.53 1.62
CA SER A 28 -11.42 -10.11 1.28
C SER A 28 -10.15 -9.85 0.48
N ALA A 29 -9.08 -10.62 0.70
CA ALA A 29 -7.88 -10.56 -0.13
C ALA A 29 -8.20 -10.90 -1.60
N GLY A 30 -8.89 -12.02 -1.85
CA GLY A 30 -9.32 -12.41 -3.21
C GLY A 30 -10.22 -11.37 -3.88
N LYS A 31 -11.16 -10.78 -3.15
CA LYS A 31 -12.00 -9.68 -3.68
C LYS A 31 -11.23 -8.41 -4.01
N SER A 32 -10.12 -8.17 -3.32
CA SER A 32 -9.24 -7.04 -3.62
C SER A 32 -8.52 -7.26 -4.94
N LEU A 33 -8.05 -8.49 -5.20
CA LEU A 33 -7.52 -8.87 -6.52
C LEU A 33 -8.57 -8.82 -7.63
N GLU A 34 -9.81 -9.24 -7.35
CA GLU A 34 -10.94 -9.10 -8.29
C GLU A 34 -11.17 -7.63 -8.66
N LYS A 35 -11.17 -6.74 -7.65
CA LYS A 35 -11.33 -5.30 -7.85
C LYS A 35 -10.16 -4.71 -8.64
N MET A 36 -8.93 -5.13 -8.36
CA MET A 36 -7.75 -4.78 -9.15
C MET A 36 -7.91 -5.17 -10.61
N ALA A 37 -8.41 -6.37 -10.88
CA ALA A 37 -8.58 -6.86 -12.25
C ALA A 37 -9.59 -6.05 -13.05
N ILE A 38 -10.71 -5.70 -12.40
CA ILE A 38 -11.79 -4.92 -13.00
C ILE A 38 -11.33 -3.47 -13.23
N GLU A 39 -10.82 -2.80 -12.20
CA GLU A 39 -10.48 -1.38 -12.27
C GLU A 39 -9.14 -1.12 -12.98
N GLY A 40 -8.20 -2.07 -12.89
CA GLY A 40 -6.92 -2.02 -13.56
C GLY A 40 -6.94 -2.49 -15.02
N GLY A 41 -8.10 -2.93 -15.54
CA GLY A 41 -8.21 -3.44 -16.91
C GLY A 41 -7.30 -4.65 -17.16
N MET A 42 -7.22 -5.57 -16.19
CA MET A 42 -6.45 -6.83 -16.26
C MET A 42 -7.40 -8.04 -16.26
N SER A 43 -8.66 -7.84 -16.66
CA SER A 43 -9.70 -8.85 -16.51
C SER A 43 -9.33 -10.17 -17.18
N GLU A 44 -8.70 -10.16 -18.36
CA GLU A 44 -8.34 -11.42 -19.05
C GLU A 44 -7.19 -12.18 -18.37
N ASP A 45 -6.16 -11.49 -17.88
CA ASP A 45 -4.99 -12.11 -17.23
C ASP A 45 -5.28 -12.60 -15.81
N LEU A 46 -6.24 -11.96 -15.13
CA LEU A 46 -6.59 -12.24 -13.73
C LEU A 46 -7.87 -13.08 -13.57
N LEU A 47 -8.57 -13.42 -14.65
CA LEU A 47 -9.78 -14.26 -14.65
C LEU A 47 -9.68 -15.53 -13.76
N PRO A 48 -8.54 -16.25 -13.72
CA PRO A 48 -8.35 -17.39 -12.81
C PRO A 48 -8.39 -17.01 -11.32
N LEU A 49 -7.87 -15.82 -10.96
CA LEU A 49 -7.89 -15.26 -9.61
C LEU A 49 -9.25 -14.62 -9.26
N MET A 50 -9.95 -14.07 -10.27
CA MET A 50 -11.24 -13.37 -10.13
C MET A 50 -12.42 -14.26 -9.74
N LYS A 51 -12.37 -15.57 -10.01
CA LYS A 51 -13.49 -16.46 -9.69
C LYS A 51 -13.68 -16.75 -8.20
N GLY A 52 -12.90 -16.11 -7.30
CA GLY A 52 -13.02 -16.30 -5.85
C GLY A 52 -12.74 -17.74 -5.40
N THR A 53 -12.14 -18.55 -6.28
CA THR A 53 -12.01 -20.00 -6.19
C THR A 53 -10.68 -20.49 -6.74
N THR A 54 -9.56 -19.81 -6.50
CA THR A 54 -8.34 -20.60 -6.36
C THR A 54 -8.47 -21.30 -5.01
N THR A 55 -8.87 -22.57 -5.03
CA THR A 55 -8.84 -23.47 -3.85
C THR A 55 -7.42 -23.65 -3.29
N ASN A 56 -6.42 -23.03 -3.92
CA ASN A 56 -5.03 -23.01 -3.54
C ASN A 56 -4.64 -21.63 -2.97
N PRO A 57 -4.57 -21.48 -1.64
CA PRO A 57 -4.12 -20.24 -0.99
C PRO A 57 -2.76 -19.73 -1.49
N ARG A 58 -1.85 -20.63 -1.89
CA ARG A 58 -0.51 -20.25 -2.38
C ARG A 58 -0.56 -19.40 -3.64
N GLU A 59 -1.45 -19.72 -4.57
CA GLU A 59 -1.58 -18.95 -5.81
C GLU A 59 -2.10 -17.53 -5.55
N VAL A 60 -2.92 -17.35 -4.51
CA VAL A 60 -3.37 -16.02 -4.07
C VAL A 60 -2.22 -15.26 -3.43
N GLU A 61 -1.43 -15.92 -2.59
CA GLU A 61 -0.25 -15.32 -1.94
C GLU A 61 0.79 -14.87 -2.98
N ASP A 62 1.16 -15.73 -3.92
CA ASP A 62 2.13 -15.43 -4.98
C ASP A 62 1.66 -14.25 -5.86
N ALA A 63 0.37 -14.23 -6.22
CA ALA A 63 -0.20 -13.12 -6.99
C ALA A 63 -0.18 -11.81 -6.20
N ILE A 64 -0.53 -11.85 -4.92
CA ILE A 64 -0.46 -10.67 -4.04
C ILE A 64 0.98 -10.17 -3.96
N GLU A 65 1.96 -11.06 -3.81
CA GLU A 65 3.37 -10.69 -3.74
C GLU A 65 3.85 -10.02 -5.04
N ASP A 66 3.60 -10.62 -6.22
CA ASP A 66 4.02 -10.03 -7.49
C ASP A 66 3.38 -8.66 -7.73
N TYR A 67 2.05 -8.55 -7.56
CA TYR A 67 1.36 -7.30 -7.85
C TYR A 67 1.60 -6.23 -6.79
N ASN A 68 1.76 -6.58 -5.51
CA ASN A 68 2.18 -5.62 -4.49
C ASN A 68 3.62 -5.14 -4.74
N GLY A 69 4.54 -6.04 -5.12
CA GLY A 69 5.90 -5.67 -5.51
C GLY A 69 5.92 -4.70 -6.71
N ARG A 70 5.05 -4.90 -7.70
CA ARG A 70 4.86 -3.95 -8.81
C ARG A 70 4.33 -2.61 -8.34
N TYR A 71 3.34 -2.61 -7.44
CA TYR A 71 2.81 -1.38 -6.84
C TYR A 71 3.91 -0.57 -6.15
N GLU A 72 4.66 -1.20 -5.24
CA GLU A 72 5.74 -0.56 -4.47
C GLU A 72 6.85 -0.05 -5.39
N LYS A 73 7.25 -0.84 -6.40
CA LYS A 73 8.26 -0.43 -7.38
C LYS A 73 7.82 0.79 -8.20
N LEU A 74 6.56 0.82 -8.63
CA LEU A 74 6.03 1.95 -9.40
C LEU A 74 5.89 3.20 -8.52
N LEU A 75 5.43 3.03 -7.27
CA LEU A 75 5.34 4.09 -6.28
C LEU A 75 6.73 4.67 -5.97
N GLY A 76 7.74 3.82 -5.81
CA GLY A 76 9.14 4.22 -5.59
C GLY A 76 9.73 5.07 -6.72
N LYS A 77 9.25 4.91 -7.96
CA LYS A 77 9.66 5.74 -9.11
C LYS A 77 9.00 7.12 -9.14
N LYS A 78 7.95 7.34 -8.35
CA LYS A 78 7.25 8.63 -8.30
C LYS A 78 8.02 9.61 -7.42
N ASN A 79 7.90 10.89 -7.72
CA ASN A 79 8.53 11.94 -6.93
C ASN A 79 7.70 12.27 -5.67
N ILE A 80 8.32 12.95 -4.71
CA ILE A 80 7.64 13.35 -3.46
C ILE A 80 6.46 14.28 -3.72
N THR A 81 6.48 15.07 -4.80
CA THR A 81 5.31 15.89 -5.22
C THR A 81 4.09 15.02 -5.50
N TYR A 82 4.25 13.97 -6.30
CA TYR A 82 3.17 13.01 -6.59
C TYR A 82 2.66 12.35 -5.31
N MET A 83 3.56 11.99 -4.38
CA MET A 83 3.15 11.40 -3.10
C MET A 83 2.31 12.39 -2.28
N PHE A 84 2.70 13.66 -2.25
CA PHE A 84 1.91 14.70 -1.58
C PHE A 84 0.52 14.82 -2.21
N ASP A 85 0.46 15.04 -3.52
CA ASP A 85 -0.79 15.28 -4.25
C ASP A 85 -1.74 14.07 -4.14
N LYS A 86 -1.19 12.85 -4.17
CA LYS A 86 -1.97 11.62 -4.00
C LYS A 86 -2.67 11.52 -2.65
N TYR A 87 -2.02 11.97 -1.58
CA TYR A 87 -2.55 11.89 -0.21
C TYR A 87 -3.14 13.22 0.28
N GLU A 88 -3.10 14.28 -0.52
CA GLU A 88 -3.64 15.61 -0.17
C GLU A 88 -5.08 15.58 0.36
N PRO A 89 -6.02 14.81 -0.25
CA PRO A 89 -7.37 14.72 0.30
C PRO A 89 -7.40 14.18 1.74
N ILE A 90 -6.51 13.24 2.07
CA ILE A 90 -6.42 12.65 3.42
C ILE A 90 -5.72 13.62 4.38
N PHE A 91 -4.67 14.32 3.93
CA PHE A 91 -4.04 15.38 4.74
C PHE A 91 -5.07 16.42 5.15
N THR A 92 -5.87 16.87 4.19
CA THR A 92 -6.87 17.93 4.40
C THR A 92 -7.95 17.49 5.37
N ASP A 93 -8.44 16.25 5.25
CA ASP A 93 -9.45 15.67 6.14
C ASP A 93 -8.95 15.52 7.58
N TYR A 94 -7.72 15.05 7.78
CA TYR A 94 -7.17 14.77 9.12
C TYR A 94 -6.56 15.99 9.82
N LEU A 95 -5.82 16.82 9.08
CA LEU A 95 -5.00 17.89 9.65
C LEU A 95 -5.65 19.26 9.53
N GLY A 96 -6.61 19.42 8.59
CA GLY A 96 -7.13 20.71 8.18
C GLY A 96 -6.18 21.49 7.26
N GLU A 97 -6.73 22.52 6.60
CA GLU A 97 -6.04 23.26 5.53
C GLU A 97 -4.75 23.97 6.02
N ASP A 98 -4.76 24.54 7.23
CA ASP A 98 -3.62 25.30 7.76
C ASP A 98 -2.39 24.39 7.98
N ASN A 99 -2.60 23.20 8.55
CA ASN A 99 -1.53 22.23 8.78
C ASN A 99 -1.05 21.55 7.49
N LYS A 100 -1.93 21.41 6.49
CA LYS A 100 -1.57 20.92 5.16
C LYS A 100 -0.51 21.81 4.50
N ASN A 101 -0.62 23.13 4.67
CA ASN A 101 0.33 24.08 4.07
C ASN A 101 1.71 23.99 4.72
N ILE A 102 1.79 23.84 6.05
CA ILE A 102 3.06 23.58 6.75
C ILE A 102 3.69 22.29 6.22
N LEU A 103 2.90 21.22 6.08
CA LEU A 103 3.39 19.96 5.55
C LEU A 103 3.92 20.08 4.12
N LYS A 104 3.25 20.91 3.29
CA LYS A 104 3.68 21.17 1.92
C LYS A 104 5.08 21.79 1.87
N GLU A 105 5.40 22.71 2.78
CA GLU A 105 6.73 23.33 2.87
C GLU A 105 7.83 22.30 3.14
N ASP A 106 7.57 21.30 3.98
CA ASP A 106 8.53 20.22 4.25
C ASP A 106 8.72 19.30 3.05
N PHE A 107 7.64 18.96 2.35
CA PHE A 107 7.71 18.18 1.12
C PHE A 107 8.41 18.93 -0.01
N ASP A 108 8.22 20.26 -0.09
CA ASP A 108 8.84 21.11 -1.11
C ASP A 108 10.37 21.08 -1.06
N LYS A 109 10.97 20.87 0.13
CA LYS A 109 12.42 20.75 0.35
C LYS A 109 13.05 19.58 -0.41
N ILE A 110 12.28 18.51 -0.67
CA ILE A 110 12.76 17.28 -1.31
C ILE A 110 11.91 16.86 -2.52
N LYS A 111 11.08 17.76 -3.05
CA LYS A 111 10.03 17.45 -4.03
C LYS A 111 10.46 16.78 -5.34
N LYS A 112 11.72 16.96 -5.71
CA LYS A 112 12.33 16.38 -6.93
C LYS A 112 12.89 14.97 -6.69
N GLU A 113 13.12 14.60 -5.43
CA GLU A 113 13.60 13.26 -5.10
C GLU A 113 12.48 12.24 -5.31
N THR A 114 12.86 11.01 -5.67
CA THR A 114 11.89 9.92 -5.79
C THR A 114 11.55 9.35 -4.41
N TYR A 115 10.34 8.84 -4.25
CA TYR A 115 9.94 8.18 -3.01
C TYR A 115 10.86 7.01 -2.67
N GLY A 116 11.27 6.23 -3.69
CA GLY A 116 12.20 5.12 -3.52
C GLY A 116 13.59 5.58 -3.08
N ASP A 117 14.11 6.69 -3.60
CA ASP A 117 15.39 7.24 -3.14
C ASP A 117 15.31 7.71 -1.69
N VAL A 118 14.22 8.38 -1.31
CA VAL A 118 13.99 8.84 0.06
C VAL A 118 13.88 7.66 1.02
N GLN A 119 13.10 6.64 0.66
CA GLN A 119 12.97 5.40 1.42
C GLN A 119 14.34 4.72 1.61
N ASN A 120 15.09 4.51 0.54
CA ASN A 120 16.40 3.85 0.59
C ASN A 120 17.41 4.63 1.46
N LYS A 121 17.41 5.96 1.38
CA LYS A 121 18.27 6.81 2.22
C LYS A 121 17.87 6.70 3.69
N PHE A 122 16.57 6.74 3.98
CA PHE A 122 16.06 6.60 5.34
C PHE A 122 16.41 5.23 5.94
N GLU A 123 16.13 4.14 5.24
CA GLU A 123 16.36 2.77 5.72
C GLU A 123 17.84 2.50 5.98
N LYS A 124 18.73 2.92 5.07
CA LYS A 124 20.19 2.82 5.29
C LYS A 124 20.66 3.65 6.48
N ALA A 125 20.12 4.85 6.66
CA ALA A 125 20.49 5.68 7.80
C ALA A 125 19.99 5.09 9.13
N MET A 126 18.78 4.51 9.15
CA MET A 126 18.28 3.78 10.32
C MET A 126 19.16 2.56 10.63
N GLU A 127 19.51 1.75 9.63
CA GLU A 127 20.40 0.59 9.81
C GLU A 127 21.74 0.97 10.45
N ILE A 128 22.35 2.08 10.01
CA ILE A 128 23.62 2.57 10.57
C ILE A 128 23.46 3.00 12.04
N ILE A 129 22.36 3.68 12.37
CA ILE A 129 22.12 4.22 13.71
C ILE A 129 21.70 3.13 14.71
N GLU A 130 20.92 2.15 14.26
CA GLU A 130 20.45 1.03 15.07
C GLU A 130 21.47 -0.10 15.19
N SER A 131 22.57 -0.05 14.42
CA SER A 131 23.60 -1.09 14.47
C SER A 131 24.31 -1.10 15.82
N GLU A 132 24.17 -2.22 16.53
CA GLU A 132 24.93 -2.51 17.75
C GLU A 132 26.36 -2.97 17.45
N THR A 133 26.66 -3.25 16.17
CA THR A 133 27.99 -3.68 15.75
C THR A 133 28.90 -2.48 15.55
N GLY A 134 30.18 -2.57 15.95
CA GLY A 134 31.20 -1.54 15.73
C GLY A 134 31.64 -1.38 14.28
N ASN A 135 30.78 -1.74 13.32
CA ASN A 135 31.08 -1.82 11.89
C ASN A 135 30.95 -0.46 11.18
N PHE A 136 30.46 0.57 11.86
CA PHE A 136 30.29 1.91 11.31
C PHE A 136 31.12 2.93 12.07
N SER A 137 31.82 3.80 11.33
CA SER A 137 32.59 4.91 11.90
C SER A 137 31.69 6.00 12.46
N GLU A 138 32.23 6.84 13.34
CA GLU A 138 31.49 8.01 13.86
C GLU A 138 31.08 8.97 12.75
N GLU A 139 31.91 9.15 11.72
CA GLU A 139 31.55 9.95 10.53
C GLU A 139 30.33 9.37 9.79
N GLN A 140 30.23 8.05 9.66
CA GLN A 140 29.07 7.38 9.04
C GLN A 140 27.80 7.58 9.88
N LYS A 141 27.92 7.52 11.21
CA LYS A 141 26.80 7.79 12.11
C LYS A 141 26.34 9.25 12.05
N GLU A 142 27.27 10.20 12.03
CA GLU A 142 26.93 11.62 11.89
C GLU A 142 26.21 11.92 10.58
N GLU A 143 26.65 11.31 9.47
CA GLU A 143 25.98 11.45 8.18
C GLU A 143 24.59 10.81 8.21
N ALA A 144 24.44 9.62 8.81
CA ALA A 144 23.14 8.99 8.99
C ALA A 144 22.17 9.88 9.79
N VAL A 145 22.64 10.54 10.88
CA VAL A 145 21.82 11.51 11.63
C VAL A 145 21.36 12.68 10.74
N LYS A 146 22.23 13.21 9.88
CA LYS A 146 21.84 14.30 8.94
C LYS A 146 20.79 13.83 7.93
N ILE A 147 20.93 12.61 7.41
CA ILE A 147 19.95 11.99 6.51
C ILE A 147 18.61 11.85 7.24
N LEU A 148 18.59 11.29 8.45
CA LEU A 148 17.36 11.14 9.23
C LEU A 148 16.68 12.48 9.53
N LYS A 149 17.46 13.53 9.86
CA LYS A 149 16.92 14.89 10.04
C LYS A 149 16.32 15.47 8.76
N LYS A 150 16.90 15.17 7.59
CA LYS A 150 16.42 15.70 6.32
C LYS A 150 15.18 14.97 5.80
N TYR A 151 15.14 13.64 5.92
CA TYR A 151 14.14 12.80 5.25
C TYR A 151 13.16 12.11 6.20
N GLY A 152 13.52 11.96 7.48
CA GLY A 152 12.81 11.07 8.40
C GLY A 152 11.38 11.48 8.68
N GLU A 153 11.12 12.78 8.87
CA GLU A 153 9.77 13.29 9.08
C GLU A 153 8.90 13.09 7.84
N VAL A 154 9.36 13.56 6.67
CA VAL A 154 8.62 13.42 5.40
C VAL A 154 8.34 11.95 5.07
N TYR A 155 9.34 11.06 5.20
CA TYR A 155 9.16 9.63 4.94
C TYR A 155 8.15 9.00 5.91
N SER A 156 8.27 9.31 7.21
CA SER A 156 7.35 8.80 8.24
C SER A 156 5.92 9.23 7.98
N ILE A 157 5.72 10.49 7.58
CA ILE A 157 4.41 11.03 7.24
C ILE A 157 3.84 10.32 6.01
N ILE A 158 4.59 10.24 4.91
CA ILE A 158 4.15 9.52 3.70
C ILE A 158 3.72 8.09 4.04
N LYS A 159 4.50 7.38 4.86
CA LYS A 159 4.19 6.00 5.26
C LYS A 159 2.87 5.90 6.03
N GLN A 160 2.62 6.80 6.98
CA GLN A 160 1.37 6.84 7.74
C GLN A 160 0.16 7.15 6.85
N PHE A 161 0.28 8.12 5.95
CA PHE A 161 -0.82 8.48 5.06
C PHE A 161 -1.07 7.45 3.97
N ASN A 162 -0.03 6.77 3.48
CA ASN A 162 -0.21 5.59 2.63
C ASN A 162 -0.96 4.49 3.37
N GLN A 163 -0.67 4.26 4.66
CA GLN A 163 -1.44 3.31 5.46
C GLN A 163 -2.91 3.72 5.56
N LEU A 164 -3.21 4.98 5.91
CA LEU A 164 -4.58 5.49 5.97
C LEU A 164 -5.32 5.38 4.63
N TYR A 165 -4.62 5.64 3.52
CA TYR A 165 -5.15 5.48 2.17
C TYR A 165 -5.54 4.02 1.88
N ILE A 166 -4.65 3.07 2.18
CA ILE A 166 -4.94 1.64 2.02
C ILE A 166 -6.10 1.21 2.93
N GLU A 167 -6.16 1.68 4.17
CA GLU A 167 -7.27 1.43 5.08
C GLU A 167 -8.60 1.97 4.54
N ASP A 168 -8.61 3.13 3.89
CA ASP A 168 -9.80 3.66 3.24
C ASP A 168 -10.26 2.78 2.06
N LEU A 169 -9.33 2.32 1.23
CA LEU A 169 -9.61 1.39 0.13
C LEU A 169 -10.13 0.02 0.63
N MET A 170 -9.74 -0.40 1.84
CA MET A 170 -10.25 -1.64 2.46
C MET A 170 -11.74 -1.55 2.83
N LYS A 171 -12.22 -0.39 3.31
CA LYS A 171 -13.59 -0.21 3.83
C LYS A 171 -14.70 -0.73 2.90
N PRO A 172 -14.77 -0.36 1.61
CA PRO A 172 -15.82 -0.86 0.72
C PRO A 172 -15.74 -2.38 0.49
N ILE A 173 -14.52 -2.95 0.48
CA ILE A 173 -14.30 -4.39 0.29
C ILE A 173 -14.80 -5.15 1.51
N SER A 174 -14.43 -4.70 2.73
CA SER A 174 -14.93 -5.27 3.98
C SER A 174 -16.46 -5.24 4.04
N LYS A 175 -17.08 -4.11 3.70
CA LYS A 175 -18.56 -3.98 3.63
C LYS A 175 -19.18 -4.99 2.66
N LYS A 176 -18.61 -5.14 1.45
CA LYS A 176 -19.05 -6.13 0.44
C LYS A 176 -18.89 -7.57 0.95
N THR A 177 -17.83 -7.86 1.71
CA THR A 177 -17.61 -9.19 2.33
C THR A 177 -18.60 -9.50 3.42
N ILE A 178 -18.80 -8.58 4.37
CA ILE A 178 -19.78 -8.76 5.45
C ILE A 178 -21.18 -8.99 4.89
N ARG A 179 -21.61 -8.15 3.94
CA ARG A 179 -22.93 -8.31 3.28
C ARG A 179 -23.06 -9.65 2.57
N GLY A 180 -22.02 -10.08 1.84
CA GLY A 180 -22.02 -11.37 1.17
C GLY A 180 -22.12 -12.55 2.14
N ASN A 181 -21.40 -12.52 3.25
CA ASN A 181 -21.44 -13.56 4.29
C ASN A 181 -22.83 -13.65 4.94
N PHE A 182 -23.46 -12.51 5.20
CA PHE A 182 -24.79 -12.45 5.80
C PHE A 182 -25.87 -13.05 4.87
N GLU A 183 -25.83 -12.72 3.59
CA GLU A 183 -26.76 -13.29 2.60
C GLU A 183 -26.55 -14.79 2.39
N GLU A 184 -25.29 -15.26 2.43
CA GLU A 184 -24.98 -16.70 2.41
C GLU A 184 -25.55 -17.41 3.65
N HIS A 185 -25.40 -16.81 4.82
CA HIS A 185 -25.95 -17.34 6.07
C HIS A 185 -27.47 -17.46 6.03
N LYS A 186 -28.18 -16.42 5.56
CA LYS A 186 -29.64 -16.46 5.36
C LYS A 186 -30.08 -17.59 4.43
N ARG A 187 -29.37 -17.79 3.31
CA ARG A 187 -29.69 -18.86 2.36
C ARG A 187 -29.52 -20.24 2.98
N LYS A 188 -28.45 -20.45 3.76
CA LYS A 188 -28.23 -21.72 4.48
C LYS A 188 -29.31 -21.98 5.53
N GLN A 189 -29.71 -20.96 6.29
CA GLN A 189 -30.83 -21.11 7.23
C GLN A 189 -32.15 -21.45 6.53
N ALA A 190 -32.45 -20.78 5.41
CA ALA A 190 -33.66 -21.06 4.64
C ALA A 190 -33.68 -22.48 4.07
N ALA A 191 -32.53 -23.00 3.62
CA ALA A 191 -32.41 -24.38 3.14
C ALA A 191 -32.62 -25.41 4.26
N ASN A 192 -32.05 -25.19 5.44
CA ASN A 192 -32.16 -26.11 6.57
C ASN A 192 -33.55 -26.11 7.24
N ASN A 193 -34.34 -25.05 7.08
CA ASN A 193 -35.71 -24.98 7.61
C ASN A 193 -36.74 -25.63 6.66
N LEU A 194 -36.30 -26.12 5.49
CA LEU A 194 -37.13 -26.85 4.52
C LEU A 194 -36.90 -28.37 4.57
N GLU A 195 -35.98 -28.84 5.43
CA GLU A 195 -35.73 -30.26 5.77
C GLU A 195 -36.45 -30.64 7.08
#